data_AF-A0A2E0W0C9-F1
#
_entry.id   AF-A0A2E0W0C9-F1
#
_cell.length_a   1.000
_cell.length_b   1.000
_cell.length_c   1.000
_cell.angle_alpha   90.00
_cell.angle_beta   90.00
_cell.angle_gamma   90.00
#
_symmetry.space_group_name_H-M   'P 1'
#
loop_
_entity.id
_entity.type
_entity.pdbx_description
1 polymer ?
#
loop_
_entity_poly.entity_id
_entity_poly.type
_entity_poly.pdbx_seq_one_letter_code
_entity_poly.pdbx_strand_id
1 'polypeptide(L)'
;MIIFFIFLFHIIFGIYIFVKVLKTESFSSALFNLFLIIILFSVGWAFLNFFTKLFFDQLVYSTHINSESPLWFVLQFAAMWMKKPDGFMFNFTLDKLNLILLTIIEFFFYKNYYKDIIGGGKGK
;
A
#
# COMPACT_ATOMS: atom_id res chain seq x y z
N MET A 1 7.27 1.14 14.18
CA MET A 1 8.24 2.16 13.71
C MET A 1 8.07 2.46 12.22
N ILE A 2 8.24 1.53 11.27
CA ILE A 2 8.10 1.84 9.83
C ILE A 2 6.70 2.29 9.38
N ILE A 3 5.63 1.70 9.94
CA ILE A 3 4.24 2.06 9.65
C ILE A 3 3.97 3.54 9.92
N PHE A 4 4.48 4.06 11.04
CA PHE A 4 4.34 5.47 11.40
C PHE A 4 4.92 6.39 10.32
N PHE A 5 6.12 6.09 9.82
CA PHE A 5 6.74 6.89 8.76
C PHE A 5 5.94 6.83 7.46
N ILE A 6 5.41 5.65 7.10
CA ILE A 6 4.55 5.50 5.92
C ILE A 6 3.32 6.42 6.05
N PHE A 7 2.57 6.34 7.14
CA PHE A 7 1.41 7.21 7.37
C PHE A 7 1.79 8.70 7.38
N LEU A 8 2.92 9.05 7.98
CA LEU A 8 3.42 10.43 7.99
C LEU A 8 3.67 10.95 6.56
N PHE A 9 4.28 10.13 5.69
CA PHE A 9 4.47 10.50 4.28
C PHE A 9 3.15 10.73 3.55
N HIS A 10 2.12 9.93 3.81
CA HIS A 10 0.80 10.11 3.19
C HIS A 10 0.13 11.41 3.65
N ILE A 11 0.24 11.74 4.94
CA ILE A 11 -0.28 13.01 5.47
C ILE A 11 0.46 14.20 4.86
N ILE A 12 1.80 14.16 4.81
CA ILE A 12 2.62 15.22 4.20
C ILE A 12 2.24 15.38 2.72
N PHE A 13 2.09 14.28 1.99
CA PHE A 13 1.70 14.28 0.59
C PHE A 13 0.29 14.87 0.39
N GLY A 14 -0.69 14.45 1.21
CA GLY A 14 -2.05 14.98 1.17
C GLY A 14 -2.09 16.49 1.43
N ILE A 15 -1.35 16.98 2.42
CA ILE A 15 -1.22 18.42 2.69
C ILE A 15 -0.54 19.14 1.51
N TYR A 16 0.52 18.55 0.94
CA TYR A 16 1.22 19.12 -0.20
C TYR A 16 0.29 19.31 -1.40
N ILE A 17 -0.46 18.27 -1.78
CA ILE A 17 -1.43 18.35 -2.88
C ILE A 17 -2.54 19.35 -2.54
N PHE A 18 -3.07 19.31 -1.31
CA PHE A 18 -4.12 20.23 -0.89
C PHE A 18 -3.70 21.69 -1.04
N VAL A 19 -2.53 22.06 -0.50
CA VAL A 19 -2.00 23.44 -0.60
C VAL A 19 -1.71 23.81 -2.06
N LYS A 20 -1.22 22.87 -2.87
CA LYS A 20 -0.90 23.14 -4.28
C LYS A 20 -2.17 23.41 -5.09
N VAL A 21 -3.17 22.54 -4.97
CA VAL A 21 -4.47 22.68 -5.66
C VAL A 21 -5.23 23.91 -5.15
N LEU A 22 -5.14 24.22 -3.85
CA LEU A 22 -5.76 25.42 -3.28
C LEU A 22 -5.20 26.71 -3.90
N LYS A 23 -3.91 26.73 -4.25
CA LYS A 23 -3.25 27.90 -4.86
C LYS A 23 -3.48 28.01 -6.37
N THR A 24 -3.76 26.91 -7.06
CA THR A 24 -3.86 26.89 -8.53
C THR A 24 -5.28 26.83 -9.05
N GLU A 25 -6.22 26.24 -8.29
CA GLU A 25 -7.59 26.00 -8.75
C GLU A 25 -8.64 26.63 -7.81
N SER A 26 -9.13 25.85 -6.83
CA SER A 26 -10.20 26.27 -5.93
C SER A 26 -10.19 25.45 -4.64
N PHE A 27 -10.84 25.96 -3.59
CA PHE A 27 -11.00 25.23 -2.33
C PHE A 27 -11.80 23.92 -2.52
N SER A 28 -12.84 23.93 -3.35
CA SER A 28 -13.62 22.73 -3.66
C SER A 28 -12.77 21.66 -4.34
N SER A 29 -11.96 22.04 -5.33
CA SER A 29 -11.00 21.15 -5.97
C SER A 29 -10.00 20.56 -4.96
N ALA A 30 -9.49 21.39 -4.05
CA ALA A 30 -8.53 20.94 -3.04
C ALA A 30 -9.15 19.91 -2.09
N LEU A 31 -10.39 20.13 -1.64
CA LEU A 31 -11.13 19.15 -0.83
C LEU A 31 -11.39 17.84 -1.59
N PHE A 32 -11.84 17.92 -2.84
CA PHE A 32 -12.10 16.72 -3.65
C PHE A 32 -10.83 15.88 -3.81
N ASN A 33 -9.69 16.51 -4.06
CA ASN A 33 -8.40 15.83 -4.16
C ASN A 33 -7.96 15.21 -2.83
N LEU A 34 -8.17 15.91 -1.72
CA LEU A 34 -7.88 15.37 -0.38
C LEU A 34 -8.74 14.13 -0.07
N PHE A 35 -10.04 14.18 -0.38
CA PHE A 35 -10.92 13.02 -0.23
C PHE A 35 -10.51 11.85 -1.13
N LEU A 36 -10.14 12.14 -2.38
CA LEU A 36 -9.65 11.12 -3.31
C LEU A 36 -8.41 10.41 -2.77
N ILE A 37 -7.45 11.16 -2.20
CA ILE A 37 -6.26 10.58 -1.56
C ILE A 37 -6.66 9.67 -0.40
N ILE A 38 -7.53 10.13 0.50
CA ILE A 38 -7.99 9.34 1.67
C ILE A 38 -8.73 8.07 1.24
N ILE A 39 -9.60 8.17 0.23
CA ILE A 39 -10.39 7.04 -0.27
C ILE A 39 -9.47 6.03 -0.95
N LEU A 40 -8.54 6.47 -1.81
CA LEU A 40 -7.61 5.56 -2.47
C LEU A 40 -6.73 4.81 -1.47
N PHE A 41 -6.28 5.49 -0.43
CA PHE A 41 -5.53 4.85 0.65
C PHE A 41 -6.38 3.81 1.39
N SER A 42 -7.60 4.19 1.80
CA SER A 42 -8.50 3.31 2.55
C SER A 42 -8.94 2.09 1.73
N VAL A 43 -9.37 2.31 0.49
CA VAL A 43 -9.81 1.25 -0.43
C VAL A 43 -8.63 0.40 -0.88
N GLY A 44 -7.50 1.01 -1.23
CA GLY A 44 -6.30 0.29 -1.64
C GLY A 44 -5.74 -0.60 -0.52
N TRP A 45 -5.79 -0.13 0.72
CA TRP A 45 -5.45 -0.94 1.89
C TRP A 45 -6.38 -2.15 2.06
N ALA A 46 -7.69 -1.94 2.01
CA ALA A 46 -8.67 -3.01 2.10
C ALA A 46 -8.52 -4.03 0.96
N PHE A 47 -8.29 -3.53 -0.26
CA PHE A 47 -8.08 -4.33 -1.45
C PHE A 47 -6.81 -5.19 -1.33
N LEU A 48 -5.67 -4.61 -0.97
CA LEU A 48 -4.43 -5.37 -0.79
C LEU A 48 -4.54 -6.41 0.33
N ASN A 49 -5.22 -6.09 1.43
CA ASN A 49 -5.49 -7.07 2.48
C ASN A 49 -6.34 -8.24 1.98
N PHE A 50 -7.37 -7.96 1.16
CA PHE A 50 -8.17 -9.01 0.56
C PHE A 50 -7.33 -9.90 -0.38
N PHE A 51 -6.60 -9.29 -1.31
CA PHE A 51 -5.80 -10.05 -2.28
C PHE A 51 -4.66 -10.83 -1.62
N THR A 52 -3.93 -10.22 -0.70
CA THR A 52 -2.86 -10.93 0.00
C THR A 52 -3.40 -12.08 0.81
N LYS A 53 -4.50 -11.91 1.54
CA LYS A 53 -5.14 -13.05 2.24
C LYS A 53 -5.58 -14.14 1.26
N LEU A 54 -6.24 -13.79 0.15
CA LEU A 54 -6.68 -14.76 -0.84
C LEU A 54 -5.49 -15.55 -1.43
N PHE A 55 -4.43 -14.86 -1.85
CA PHE A 55 -3.24 -15.52 -2.40
C PHE A 55 -2.50 -16.33 -1.35
N PHE A 56 -2.36 -15.85 -0.11
CA PHE A 56 -1.70 -16.58 0.96
C PHE A 56 -2.49 -17.81 1.40
N ASP A 57 -3.79 -17.67 1.62
CA ASP A 57 -4.65 -18.77 2.04
C ASP A 57 -4.77 -19.84 0.94
N GLN A 58 -4.90 -19.43 -0.32
CA GLN A 58 -4.91 -20.36 -1.47
C GLN A 58 -3.55 -21.05 -1.66
N LEU A 59 -2.44 -20.33 -1.51
CA LEU A 59 -1.08 -20.88 -1.63
C LEU A 59 -0.82 -21.90 -0.51
N VAL A 60 -1.23 -21.60 0.73
CA VAL A 60 -1.13 -22.52 1.86
C VAL A 60 -2.05 -23.73 1.69
N TYR A 61 -3.30 -23.53 1.25
CA TYR A 61 -4.23 -24.64 1.02
C TYR A 61 -3.73 -25.61 -0.06
N SER A 62 -3.16 -25.08 -1.15
CA SER A 62 -2.57 -25.89 -2.24
C SER A 62 -1.39 -26.75 -1.78
N THR A 63 -0.67 -26.31 -0.74
CA THR A 63 0.44 -27.10 -0.18
C THR A 63 -0.06 -28.28 0.64
N HIS A 64 -1.11 -28.12 1.44
CA HIS A 64 -1.62 -29.22 2.26
C HIS A 64 -2.06 -30.46 1.45
N ILE A 65 -2.36 -30.31 0.16
CA ILE A 65 -2.74 -31.41 -0.74
C ILE A 65 -1.52 -32.21 -1.25
N ASN A 66 -0.32 -31.61 -1.31
CA ASN A 66 0.91 -32.25 -1.82
C ASN A 66 2.06 -32.21 -0.78
N SER A 67 1.81 -32.84 0.37
CA SER A 67 2.70 -32.88 1.55
C SER A 67 4.11 -33.41 1.32
N GLU A 68 4.37 -34.08 0.19
CA GLU A 68 5.68 -34.67 -0.14
C GLU A 68 6.49 -33.87 -1.16
N SER A 69 5.90 -32.82 -1.74
CA SER A 69 6.61 -31.98 -2.72
C SER A 69 7.64 -31.08 -2.04
N PRO A 70 8.84 -30.87 -2.62
CA PRO A 70 9.80 -29.88 -2.11
C PRO A 70 9.22 -28.46 -1.98
N LEU A 71 8.22 -28.13 -2.81
CA LEU A 71 7.47 -26.88 -2.74
C LEU A 71 6.70 -26.72 -1.43
N TRP A 72 6.15 -27.79 -0.88
CA TRP A 72 5.51 -27.77 0.44
C TRP A 72 6.50 -27.33 1.52
N PHE A 73 7.75 -27.83 1.48
CA PHE A 73 8.77 -27.45 2.46
C PHE A 73 9.14 -25.98 2.33
N VAL A 74 9.37 -25.50 1.11
CA VAL A 74 9.66 -24.08 0.85
C VAL A 74 8.52 -23.18 1.32
N LEU A 75 7.27 -23.59 1.09
CA LEU A 75 6.09 -22.83 1.47
C LEU A 75 5.79 -22.89 2.96
N GLN A 76 6.08 -24.01 3.64
CA GLN A 76 6.06 -24.09 5.11
C GLN A 76 7.11 -23.21 5.75
N PHE A 77 8.33 -23.21 5.22
CA PHE A 77 9.37 -22.30 5.69
C PHE A 77 8.94 -20.85 5.45
N ALA A 78 8.45 -20.50 4.26
CA ALA A 78 7.93 -19.16 3.99
C ALA A 78 6.78 -18.80 4.94
N ALA A 79 5.81 -19.69 5.16
CA ALA A 79 4.71 -19.50 6.09
C ALA A 79 5.16 -19.38 7.55
N MET A 80 6.18 -20.13 7.97
CA MET A 80 6.78 -20.05 9.32
C MET A 80 7.58 -18.76 9.51
N TRP A 81 8.23 -18.26 8.46
CA TRP A 81 8.84 -16.92 8.42
C TRP A 81 7.79 -15.81 8.50
N MET A 82 6.57 -16.06 8.03
CA MET A 82 5.45 -15.12 8.08
C MET A 82 4.58 -15.25 9.34
N LYS A 83 4.63 -16.40 10.01
CA LYS A 83 3.85 -16.78 11.18
C LYS A 83 4.79 -17.12 12.35
N LYS A 84 5.71 -16.22 12.70
CA LYS A 84 6.39 -16.31 14.00
C LYS A 84 5.87 -15.26 14.96
N PRO A 85 5.44 -15.66 16.17
CA PRO A 85 5.40 -14.74 17.28
C PRO A 85 6.88 -14.41 17.62
N ASP A 86 7.15 -13.17 17.99
CA ASP A 86 8.30 -12.75 18.81
C ASP A 86 9.66 -13.49 18.66
N GLY A 87 10.54 -13.02 17.75
CA GLY A 87 12.00 -13.24 17.97
C GLY A 87 12.96 -13.45 16.80
N PHE A 88 12.77 -12.80 15.66
CA PHE A 88 13.86 -12.54 14.70
C PHE A 88 13.73 -11.08 14.22
N MET A 89 14.83 -10.35 14.07
CA MET A 89 14.91 -8.88 13.91
C MET A 89 14.29 -8.28 12.62
N PHE A 90 13.28 -8.92 12.04
CA PHE A 90 12.39 -8.33 11.06
C PHE A 90 10.96 -8.76 11.37
N ASN A 91 10.25 -7.97 12.18
CA ASN A 91 8.80 -8.05 12.35
C ASN A 91 8.10 -7.62 11.04
N PHE A 92 8.31 -8.31 9.92
CA PHE A 92 7.74 -7.95 8.62
C PHE A 92 6.39 -8.67 8.43
N THR A 93 5.37 -8.15 9.10
CA THR A 93 3.99 -8.65 9.03
C THR A 93 3.39 -8.40 7.64
N LEU A 94 2.41 -9.21 7.23
CA LEU A 94 1.58 -8.97 6.03
C LEU A 94 1.06 -7.54 5.97
N ASP A 95 0.68 -6.97 7.13
CA ASP A 95 0.23 -5.58 7.19
C ASP A 95 1.31 -4.58 6.73
N LYS A 96 2.58 -4.80 7.10
CA LYS A 96 3.68 -3.92 6.68
C LYS A 96 4.00 -4.09 5.20
N LEU A 97 3.94 -5.33 4.70
CA LEU A 97 4.11 -5.64 3.29
C LEU A 97 3.02 -4.93 2.45
N ASN A 98 1.76 -5.03 2.90
CA ASN A 98 0.63 -4.41 2.24
C ASN A 98 0.75 -2.89 2.22
N LEU A 99 1.25 -2.27 3.29
CA LEU A 99 1.42 -0.81 3.35
C LEU A 99 2.52 -0.35 2.39
N ILE A 100 3.62 -1.11 2.31
CA ILE A 100 4.71 -0.81 1.37
C ILE A 100 4.22 -0.96 -0.07
N LEU A 101 3.52 -2.06 -0.37
CA LEU A 101 2.96 -2.30 -1.69
C LEU A 101 1.93 -1.23 -2.07
N LEU A 102 1.07 -0.83 -1.13
CA LEU A 102 0.11 0.25 -1.29
C LEU A 102 0.82 1.54 -1.67
N THR A 103 1.83 1.92 -0.89
CA THR A 103 2.60 3.14 -1.11
C THR A 103 3.24 3.18 -2.50
N ILE A 104 3.77 2.04 -2.97
CA ILE A 104 4.37 1.92 -4.31
C ILE A 104 3.30 2.12 -5.39
N ILE A 105 2.17 1.43 -5.29
CA ILE A 105 1.06 1.53 -6.26
C ILE A 105 0.50 2.95 -6.29
N GLU A 106 0.27 3.53 -5.12
CA GLU A 106 -0.23 4.90 -4.98
C GLU A 106 0.75 5.92 -5.54
N PHE A 107 2.06 5.74 -5.34
CA PHE A 107 3.06 6.60 -5.94
C PHE A 107 2.93 6.64 -7.47
N PHE A 108 2.75 5.49 -8.12
CA PHE A 108 2.54 5.45 -9.58
C PHE A 108 1.20 6.08 -9.98
N PHE A 109 0.14 5.81 -9.24
CA PHE A 109 -1.17 6.40 -9.49
C PHE A 109 -1.12 7.93 -9.39
N TYR A 110 -0.58 8.47 -8.29
CA TYR A 110 -0.47 9.90 -8.06
C TYR A 110 0.48 10.59 -9.02
N LYS A 111 1.59 9.95 -9.38
CA LYS A 111 2.50 10.48 -10.41
C LYS A 111 1.77 10.69 -11.74
N ASN A 112 0.86 9.78 -12.09
CA ASN A 112 0.07 9.90 -13.32
C ASN A 112 -1.09 10.90 -13.16
N TYR A 113 -1.86 10.81 -12.08
CA TYR A 113 -3.05 11.61 -11.83
C TYR A 113 -2.73 13.09 -11.58
N TYR A 114 -1.70 13.37 -10.77
CA TYR A 114 -1.25 14.72 -10.43
C TYR A 114 -0.14 15.22 -11.35
N LYS A 115 0.06 14.62 -12.52
CA LYS A 115 1.16 14.96 -13.42
C LYS A 115 1.18 16.45 -13.79
N ASP A 116 0.01 17.01 -14.09
CA ASP A 116 -0.13 18.42 -14.50
C ASP A 116 0.11 19.37 -13.30
N ILE A 117 -0.36 18.96 -12.12
CA ILE A 117 -0.20 19.70 -10.87
C ILE A 117 1.27 19.65 -10.38
N ILE A 118 1.95 18.51 -10.50
CA ILE A 118 3.33 18.31 -10.01
C ILE A 118 4.37 18.81 -11.02
N GLY A 119 4.16 18.57 -12.31
CA GLY A 119 5.12 18.81 -13.39
C GLY A 119 5.32 20.26 -13.81
N GLY A 120 4.66 21.23 -13.17
CA GLY A 120 4.82 22.66 -13.50
C GLY A 120 4.34 22.99 -14.92
N GLY A 121 3.40 22.21 -15.46
CA GLY A 121 2.86 22.42 -16.80
C GLY A 121 1.92 23.62 -16.83
N LYS A 122 2.27 24.65 -17.59
CA LYS A 122 1.33 25.69 -18.04
C LYS A 122 0.17 25.04 -18.81
N GLY A 123 -1.06 25.47 -18.53
CA GLY A 123 -2.26 25.25 -19.33
C GLY A 123 -3.30 24.39 -18.61
N LYS A 124 -4.52 24.87 -18.36
CA LYS A 124 -5.32 25.87 -19.09
C LYS A 124 -5.53 27.15 -18.32
#